data_AF-A0A1F5AGI0-F1
#
_entry.id   AF-A0A1F5AGI0-F1
#
_cell.length_a   1.000
_cell.length_b   1.000
_cell.length_c   1.000
_cell.angle_alpha   90.00
_cell.angle_beta   90.00
_cell.angle_gamma   90.00
#
_symmetry.space_group_name_H-M   'P 1'
#
loop_
_entity.id
_entity.type
_entity.pdbx_description
1 polymer ?
#
loop_
_entity_poly.entity_id
_entity_poly.type
_entity_poly.pdbx_seq_one_letter_code
_entity_poly.pdbx_strand_id
1 'polypeptide(L)'
;MNLNMNQEEAMKSISVHGIDEEMEKAILERAKNEGKSVNKVVKELIAKALGLGDKPPDNRAEFADLCGVWTEAEAAEFLALIADLEITDAKDWQ
;
A
#
# COMPACT_ATOMS: atom_id res chain seq x y z
N MET A 1 -8.38 -4.60 -38.54
CA MET A 1 -7.18 -4.50 -37.70
C MET A 1 -7.63 -4.08 -36.31
N ASN A 2 -7.46 -4.99 -35.37
CA ASN A 2 -7.51 -4.83 -33.91
C ASN A 2 -6.35 -3.89 -33.46
N LEU A 3 -6.36 -3.13 -32.35
CA LEU A 3 -7.12 -3.18 -31.10
C LEU A 3 -7.40 -1.77 -30.55
N ASN A 4 -8.54 -1.64 -29.87
CA ASN A 4 -8.85 -0.58 -28.92
C ASN A 4 -7.78 -0.49 -27.85
N MET A 5 -7.05 0.62 -27.81
CA MET A 5 -6.08 0.95 -26.77
C MET A 5 -6.56 2.25 -26.12
N ASN A 6 -7.48 2.09 -25.17
CA ASN A 6 -7.85 3.05 -24.11
C ASN A 6 -8.90 2.35 -23.23
N GLN A 7 -8.46 1.31 -22.53
CA GLN A 7 -9.03 1.02 -21.22
C GLN A 7 -7.96 1.46 -20.22
N GLU A 8 -7.99 2.74 -19.82
CA GLU A 8 -7.65 3.03 -18.43
C GLU A 8 -8.46 2.04 -17.59
N GLU A 9 -7.81 1.27 -16.71
CA GLU A 9 -8.49 0.26 -15.91
C GLU A 9 -9.60 0.93 -15.10
N ALA A 10 -10.81 0.94 -15.66
CA ALA A 10 -11.98 1.50 -15.02
C ALA A 10 -12.12 0.84 -13.66
N MET A 11 -12.19 1.61 -12.58
CA MET A 11 -12.41 1.07 -11.24
C MET A 11 -13.55 0.05 -11.27
N LYS A 12 -13.20 -1.23 -11.15
CA LYS A 12 -14.18 -2.32 -11.22
C LYS A 12 -14.83 -2.41 -9.85
N SER A 13 -16.07 -1.92 -9.77
CA SER A 13 -16.91 -2.07 -8.58
C SER A 13 -17.73 -3.35 -8.69
N ILE A 14 -17.83 -4.08 -7.58
CA ILE A 14 -18.74 -5.23 -7.43
C ILE A 14 -19.64 -4.98 -6.22
N SER A 15 -20.91 -5.35 -6.35
CA SER A 15 -21.85 -5.39 -5.22
C SER A 15 -22.16 -6.84 -4.90
N VAL A 16 -21.92 -7.25 -3.66
CA VAL A 16 -22.21 -8.60 -3.18
C VAL A 16 -23.54 -8.55 -2.43
N HIS A 17 -24.52 -9.33 -2.88
CA HIS A 17 -25.84 -9.42 -2.25
C HIS A 17 -25.96 -10.72 -1.46
N GLY A 18 -26.78 -10.71 -0.40
CA GLY A 18 -27.06 -11.93 0.39
C GLY A 18 -25.99 -12.27 1.43
N ILE A 19 -25.20 -11.29 1.88
CA ILE A 19 -24.36 -11.45 3.08
C ILE A 19 -25.28 -11.44 4.30
N ASP A 20 -25.24 -12.49 5.11
CA ASP A 20 -25.96 -12.57 6.37
C ASP A 20 -25.25 -11.80 7.50
N GLU A 21 -25.96 -11.56 8.59
CA GLU A 21 -25.45 -10.78 9.73
C GLU A 21 -24.20 -11.41 10.37
N GLU A 22 -24.10 -12.74 10.37
CA GLU A 22 -22.96 -13.45 10.94
C GLU A 22 -21.70 -13.21 10.12
N MET A 23 -21.79 -13.34 8.80
CA MET A 23 -20.71 -13.07 7.86
C MET A 23 -20.31 -11.60 7.88
N GLU A 24 -21.27 -10.67 7.89
CA GLU A 24 -20.99 -9.23 7.98
C GLU A 24 -20.20 -8.92 9.25
N LYS A 25 -20.66 -9.42 10.40
CA LYS A 25 -19.99 -9.23 11.69
C LYS A 25 -18.57 -9.80 11.68
N ALA A 26 -18.37 -11.01 11.14
CA ALA A 26 -17.05 -11.62 11.04
C ALA A 26 -16.08 -10.79 10.18
N ILE A 27 -16.56 -10.23 9.06
CA ILE A 27 -15.75 -9.35 8.20
C ILE A 27 -15.38 -8.06 8.94
N LEU A 28 -16.33 -7.43 9.64
CA LEU A 28 -16.11 -6.20 10.40
C LEU A 28 -15.14 -6.40 11.57
N GLU A 29 -15.29 -7.48 12.34
CA GLU A 29 -14.39 -7.82 13.45
C GLU A 29 -12.97 -8.05 12.93
N ARG A 30 -12.82 -8.76 11.81
CA ARG A 30 -11.52 -8.99 11.20
C ARG A 30 -10.88 -7.69 10.72
N ALA A 31 -11.64 -6.81 10.06
CA ALA A 31 -11.18 -5.50 9.63
C ALA A 31 -10.68 -4.66 10.81
N LYS A 32 -11.43 -4.66 11.92
CA LYS A 32 -11.04 -3.98 13.17
C LYS A 32 -9.77 -4.57 13.77
N ASN A 33 -9.67 -5.89 13.89
CA ASN A 33 -8.53 -6.57 14.50
C ASN A 33 -7.24 -6.41 13.68
N GLU A 34 -7.35 -6.35 12.35
CA GLU A 34 -6.21 -6.16 11.45
C GLU A 34 -5.89 -4.67 11.16
N GLY A 35 -6.72 -3.73 11.63
CA GLY A 35 -6.57 -2.31 11.34
C GLY A 35 -6.72 -1.97 9.85
N LYS A 36 -7.53 -2.75 9.11
CA LYS A 36 -7.73 -2.62 7.66
C LYS A 36 -9.14 -2.13 7.33
N SER A 37 -9.31 -1.54 6.14
CA SER A 37 -10.65 -1.26 5.64
C SER A 37 -11.38 -2.56 5.27
N VAL A 38 -12.72 -2.56 5.39
CA VAL A 38 -13.58 -3.69 5.01
C VAL A 38 -13.27 -4.16 3.59
N ASN A 39 -13.17 -3.24 2.64
CA ASN A 39 -12.85 -3.56 1.25
C ASN A 39 -11.47 -4.22 1.09
N LYS A 40 -10.48 -3.87 1.92
CA LYS A 40 -9.17 -4.51 1.89
C LYS A 40 -9.27 -5.96 2.37
N VAL A 41 -9.99 -6.21 3.46
CA VAL A 41 -10.23 -7.57 3.97
C VAL A 41 -10.99 -8.42 2.94
N VAL A 42 -12.04 -7.87 2.33
CA VAL A 42 -12.82 -8.58 1.29
C VAL A 42 -11.95 -8.92 0.07
N LYS A 43 -11.11 -7.99 -0.39
CA LYS A 43 -10.17 -8.25 -1.50
C LYS A 43 -9.18 -9.36 -1.17
N GLU A 44 -8.57 -9.33 0.02
CA GLU A 44 -7.63 -10.36 0.48
C GLU A 44 -8.32 -11.73 0.62
N LEU A 45 -9.55 -11.78 1.14
CA LEU A 45 -10.34 -13.01 1.23
C LEU A 45 -10.62 -13.62 -0.15
N ILE A 46 -11.04 -12.80 -1.13
CA ILE A 46 -11.29 -13.25 -2.50
C ILE A 46 -10.00 -13.72 -3.17
N ALA A 47 -8.92 -12.93 -3.05
CA ALA A 47 -7.62 -13.28 -3.62
C ALA A 47 -7.13 -14.64 -3.08
N LYS A 48 -7.18 -14.82 -1.76
CA LYS A 48 -6.81 -16.07 -1.10
C LYS A 48 -7.66 -17.25 -1.57
N ALA A 49 -8.98 -17.07 -1.68
CA ALA A 49 -9.89 -18.12 -2.16
C ALA A 49 -9.60 -18.54 -3.62
N LEU A 50 -9.12 -17.61 -4.44
CA LEU A 50 -8.73 -17.86 -5.84
C LEU A 50 -7.29 -18.37 -5.98
N GLY A 51 -6.56 -18.58 -4.88
CA GLY A 51 -5.14 -18.97 -4.90
C GLY A 51 -4.21 -17.85 -5.40
N LEU A 52 -4.72 -16.62 -5.49
CA LEU A 52 -3.93 -15.44 -5.77
C LEU A 52 -3.33 -15.01 -4.43
N GLY A 53 -2.10 -15.46 -4.14
CA GLY A 53 -1.43 -15.11 -2.88
C GLY A 53 -1.37 -13.61 -2.64
N ASP A 54 -1.17 -13.20 -1.38
CA ASP A 54 -1.05 -11.81 -0.96
C ASP A 54 0.20 -11.17 -1.59
N LYS A 55 0.08 -10.71 -2.84
CA LYS A 55 1.10 -9.85 -3.42
C LYS A 55 0.98 -8.50 -2.72
N PRO A 56 2.05 -7.98 -2.11
CA PRO A 56 2.03 -6.62 -1.61
C PRO A 56 1.63 -5.69 -2.78
N PRO A 57 0.75 -4.72 -2.53
CA PRO A 57 0.31 -3.82 -3.58
C PRO A 57 1.52 -3.06 -4.14
N ASP A 58 1.60 -2.96 -5.47
CA ASP A 58 2.67 -2.23 -6.14
C ASP A 58 2.37 -0.73 -6.11
N ASN A 59 2.75 -0.09 -5.00
CA ASN A 59 2.54 1.35 -4.79
C ASN A 59 3.66 2.20 -5.41
N ARG A 60 4.58 1.62 -6.21
CA ARG A 60 5.72 2.37 -6.76
C ARG A 60 5.29 3.58 -7.58
N ALA A 61 4.19 3.45 -8.32
CA ALA A 61 3.65 4.53 -9.14
C ALA A 61 3.23 5.74 -8.31
N GLU A 62 2.73 5.53 -7.08
CA GLU A 62 2.27 6.61 -6.19
C GLU A 62 3.41 7.47 -5.65
N PHE A 63 4.65 6.97 -5.68
CA PHE A 63 5.84 7.67 -5.18
C PHE A 63 6.85 7.97 -6.28
N ALA A 64 6.47 7.74 -7.55
CA ALA A 64 7.39 7.88 -8.68
C ALA A 64 7.87 9.33 -8.84
N ASP A 65 7.02 10.31 -8.51
CA ASP A 65 7.33 11.74 -8.54
C ASP A 65 8.31 12.18 -7.43
N LEU A 66 8.46 11.38 -6.37
CA LEU A 66 9.41 11.63 -5.28
C LEU A 66 10.79 11.00 -5.52
N CYS A 67 10.90 10.08 -6.48
CA CYS A 67 12.13 9.34 -6.75
C CYS A 67 13.03 10.08 -7.74
N GLY A 68 14.31 10.29 -7.39
CA GLY A 68 15.31 10.86 -8.31
C GLY A 68 15.17 12.37 -8.55
N VAL A 69 14.49 13.09 -7.65
CA VAL A 69 14.26 14.55 -7.77
C VAL A 69 15.52 15.35 -7.50
N TRP A 70 16.41 14.85 -6.64
CA TRP A 70 17.62 15.57 -6.23
C TRP A 70 18.78 15.29 -7.16
N THR A 71 19.50 16.35 -7.51
CA THR A 71 20.83 16.25 -8.11
C THR A 71 21.85 15.74 -7.08
N GLU A 72 22.97 15.21 -7.56
CA GLU A 72 24.06 14.76 -6.69
C GLU A 72 24.61 15.89 -5.80
N ALA A 73 24.61 17.12 -6.31
CA ALA A 73 25.07 18.29 -5.56
C ALA A 73 24.12 18.65 -4.40
N GLU A 74 22.81 18.67 -4.65
CA GLU A 74 21.79 18.92 -3.62
C GLU A 74 21.81 17.83 -2.54
N ALA A 75 21.98 16.57 -2.94
CA ALA A 75 22.14 15.47 -2.00
C ALA A 75 23.40 15.62 -1.14
N ALA A 76 24.53 15.98 -1.73
CA ALA A 76 25.79 16.19 -1.00
C ALA A 76 25.70 17.37 -0.01
N GLU A 77 25.08 18.48 -0.41
CA GLU A 77 24.86 19.65 0.45
C GLU A 77 23.97 19.29 1.64
N PHE A 78 22.83 18.63 1.39
CA PHE A 78 21.93 18.22 2.45
C PHE A 78 22.61 17.29 3.46
N LEU A 79 23.31 16.25 2.99
CA LEU A 79 24.00 15.30 3.86
C LEU A 79 25.09 15.97 4.70
N ALA A 80 25.80 16.97 4.14
CA ALA A 80 26.78 17.75 4.90
C ALA A 80 26.12 18.58 6.01
N LEU A 81 24.91 19.11 5.77
CA LEU A 81 24.16 19.91 6.74
C LEU A 81 23.60 19.08 7.90
N ILE A 82 23.29 17.80 7.67
CA ILE A 82 22.72 16.90 8.70
C ILE A 82 23.74 15.91 9.29
N ALA A 83 25.04 16.10 9.01
CA ALA A 83 26.09 15.15 9.41
C ALA A 83 26.19 14.95 10.93
N ASP A 84 25.75 15.94 11.73
CA ASP A 84 25.67 15.83 13.18
C ASP A 84 24.59 14.84 13.66
N LEU A 85 23.52 14.65 12.88
CA LEU A 85 22.44 13.69 13.18
C LEU A 85 22.85 12.22 13.00
N GLU A 86 23.97 11.95 12.31
CA GLU A 86 24.49 10.59 12.18
C GLU A 86 25.29 10.13 13.41
N ILE A 87 25.59 11.04 14.34
CA ILE A 87 26.33 10.73 15.57
C ILE A 87 25.37 10.10 16.58
N THR A 88 25.56 8.81 16.87
CA THR A 88 24.81 8.11 17.93
C THR A 88 25.62 8.11 19.23
N ASP A 89 25.09 8.68 20.31
CA ASP A 89 25.67 8.54 21.66
C ASP A 89 25.13 7.26 22.31
N ALA A 90 26.03 6.38 22.74
CA ALA A 90 25.68 5.13 23.43
C ALA A 90 24.87 5.36 24.72
N LYS A 91 24.93 6.56 25.31
CA LYS A 91 24.14 6.94 26.49
C LYS A 91 22.66 7.15 26.18
N ASP A 92 22.29 7.46 24.94
CA ASP A 92 20.89 7.66 24.56
C ASP A 92 20.07 6.35 24.61
N TRP A 93 20.76 5.20 24.70
CA TRP A 93 20.16 3.85 24.73
C TRP A 93 20.30 3.15 26.10
N GLN A 94 20.66 3.87 27.18
CA GLN A 94 20.68 3.36 28.55
C GLN A 94 19.45 3.82 29.34
#